data_AF-A0A1B8NVQ3-F1
#
_entry.id   AF-A0A1B8NVQ3-F1
#
_cell.length_a   1.000
_cell.length_b   1.000
_cell.length_c   1.000
_cell.angle_alpha   90.00
_cell.angle_beta   90.00
_cell.angle_gamma   90.00
#
_symmetry.space_group_name_H-M   'P 1'
#
loop_
_entity.id
_entity.type
_entity.pdbx_description
1 polymer ?
#
loop_
_entity_poly.entity_id
_entity_poly.type
_entity_poly.pdbx_seq_one_letter_code
_entity_poly.pdbx_strand_id
1 'polypeptide(L)'
;MQPGNHAPSQEELEAWGEQARLIGEQYRALIEDVLPRLVPDTAAESVYADMHDSFRAGAEALNRDPSLLWQTQARLMEDQYQLWQNGLKALSGESVAPLVTPGKGDRRFQDEAWHSDPFYMSIMQQYLLFARRVESLVDSLEGLSDDHRRNLAFYARQLVNAMSPTNFVTTNPK
;
A
#
# COMPACT_ATOMS: atom_id res chain seq x y z
N MET A 1 -28.09 47.12 -9.21
CA MET A 1 -29.00 46.18 -9.88
C MET A 1 -28.82 44.83 -9.20
N GLN A 2 -29.73 44.45 -8.31
CA GLN A 2 -29.66 43.16 -7.59
C GLN A 2 -30.11 42.04 -8.53
N PRO A 3 -29.49 40.85 -8.52
CA PRO A 3 -30.00 39.72 -9.27
C PRO A 3 -31.31 39.24 -8.60
N GLY A 4 -32.38 39.23 -9.38
CA GLY A 4 -33.71 38.83 -8.92
C GLY A 4 -33.74 37.35 -8.56
N ASN A 5 -34.12 37.07 -7.31
CA ASN A 5 -34.50 35.74 -6.86
C ASN A 5 -35.93 35.48 -7.37
N HIS A 6 -36.09 34.94 -8.58
CA HIS A 6 -37.39 34.46 -9.06
C HIS A 6 -37.68 33.08 -8.46
N ALA A 7 -38.85 32.94 -7.83
CA ALA A 7 -39.35 31.65 -7.41
C ALA A 7 -39.58 30.79 -8.68
N PRO A 8 -39.14 29.52 -8.69
CA PRO A 8 -39.30 28.65 -9.85
C PRO A 8 -40.79 28.51 -10.19
N SER A 9 -41.09 28.52 -11.49
CA SER A 9 -42.43 28.28 -12.01
C SER A 9 -42.88 26.84 -11.75
N GLN A 10 -44.19 26.60 -11.81
CA GLN A 10 -44.76 25.27 -11.53
C GLN A 10 -44.23 24.20 -12.50
N GLU A 11 -44.04 24.55 -13.77
CA GLU A 11 -43.45 23.67 -14.77
C GLU A 11 -41.97 23.34 -14.46
N GLU A 12 -41.20 24.31 -13.96
CA GLU A 12 -39.82 24.08 -13.50
C GLU A 12 -39.76 23.16 -12.28
N LEU A 13 -40.71 23.29 -11.35
CA LEU A 13 -40.83 22.44 -10.17
C LEU A 13 -41.21 20.99 -10.53
N GLU A 14 -42.12 20.81 -11.49
CA GLU A 14 -42.51 19.49 -12.01
C GLU A 14 -41.35 18.82 -12.77
N ALA A 15 -40.64 19.57 -13.61
CA ALA A 15 -39.43 19.09 -14.30
C ALA A 15 -38.34 18.68 -13.30
N TRP A 16 -38.13 19.47 -12.23
CA TRP A 16 -37.21 19.13 -11.16
C TRP A 16 -37.62 17.87 -10.40
N GLY A 17 -38.91 17.70 -10.11
CA GLY A 17 -39.45 16.51 -9.45
C GLY A 17 -39.24 15.25 -10.28
N GLU A 18 -39.48 15.31 -11.59
CA GLU A 18 -39.28 14.19 -12.50
C GLU A 18 -37.80 13.84 -12.67
N GLN A 19 -36.93 14.84 -12.77
CA GLN A 19 -35.49 14.63 -12.85
C GLN A 19 -34.93 14.03 -11.56
N ALA A 20 -35.41 14.49 -10.39
CA ALA A 20 -35.03 13.92 -9.10
C ALA A 20 -35.49 12.46 -8.96
N ARG A 21 -36.69 12.12 -9.45
CA ARG A 21 -37.20 10.75 -9.49
C ARG A 21 -36.34 9.84 -10.38
N LEU A 22 -36.00 10.29 -11.59
CA LEU A 22 -35.12 9.58 -12.51
C LEU A 22 -33.72 9.35 -11.93
N ILE A 23 -33.12 10.36 -11.30
CA ILE A 23 -31.83 10.23 -10.62
C ILE A 23 -31.94 9.24 -9.45
N GLY A 24 -33.01 9.30 -8.66
CA GLY A 24 -33.26 8.36 -7.57
C GLY A 24 -33.39 6.91 -8.06
N GLU A 25 -34.06 6.69 -9.19
CA GLU A 25 -34.20 5.37 -9.81
C GLU A 25 -32.89 4.84 -10.37
N GLN A 26 -32.11 5.68 -11.06
CA GLN A 26 -30.78 5.32 -11.54
C GLN A 26 -29.82 5.03 -10.38
N TYR A 27 -29.84 5.85 -9.33
CA TYR A 27 -29.04 5.65 -8.14
C TYR A 27 -29.41 4.35 -7.41
N ARG A 28 -30.70 4.05 -7.27
CA ARG A 28 -31.16 2.80 -6.66
C ARG A 28 -30.71 1.58 -7.47
N ALA A 29 -30.89 1.61 -8.79
CA ALA A 29 -30.46 0.52 -9.68
C ALA A 29 -28.94 0.32 -9.65
N LEU A 30 -28.16 1.41 -9.61
CA LEU A 30 -26.71 1.34 -9.46
C LEU A 30 -26.31 0.72 -8.12
N ILE A 31 -26.95 1.15 -7.02
CA ILE A 31 -26.67 0.59 -5.69
C ILE A 31 -27.03 -0.89 -5.65
N GLU A 32 -28.16 -1.33 -6.20
CA GLU A 32 -28.56 -2.74 -6.26
C GLU A 32 -27.61 -3.60 -7.10
N ASP A 33 -27.02 -3.05 -8.16
CA ASP A 33 -26.02 -3.74 -9.00
C ASP A 33 -24.62 -3.77 -8.36
N VAL A 34 -24.27 -2.72 -7.62
CA VAL A 34 -22.95 -2.56 -6.99
C VAL A 34 -22.87 -3.24 -5.62
N LEU A 35 -23.95 -3.26 -4.82
CA LEU A 35 -23.96 -3.84 -3.47
C LEU A 35 -23.45 -5.30 -3.47
N PRO A 36 -23.96 -6.20 -4.33
CA PRO A 36 -23.53 -7.60 -4.36
C PRO A 36 -22.08 -7.77 -4.82
N ARG A 37 -21.52 -6.78 -5.53
CA ARG A 37 -20.11 -6.77 -5.95
C ARG A 37 -19.17 -6.22 -4.86
N LEU A 38 -19.70 -5.43 -3.93
CA LEU A 38 -18.96 -4.89 -2.78
C LEU A 38 -19.03 -5.82 -1.55
N VAL A 39 -20.07 -6.64 -1.43
CA VAL A 39 -20.15 -7.70 -0.43
C VAL A 39 -19.16 -8.80 -0.86
N PRO A 40 -18.13 -9.11 -0.05
CA PRO A 40 -17.19 -10.17 -0.36
C PRO A 40 -17.95 -11.50 -0.52
N ASP A 41 -17.73 -12.23 -1.62
CA ASP A 41 -18.21 -13.61 -1.72
C ASP A 41 -17.60 -14.46 -0.58
N THR A 42 -18.20 -15.59 -0.25
CA THR A 42 -17.71 -16.59 0.70
C THR A 42 -16.23 -16.94 0.51
N ALA A 43 -15.75 -16.93 -0.73
CA ALA A 43 -14.34 -17.10 -1.07
C ALA A 43 -13.47 -15.91 -0.59
N ALA A 44 -13.95 -14.67 -0.76
CA ALA A 44 -13.24 -13.50 -0.25
C ALA A 44 -13.29 -13.44 1.29
N GLU A 45 -14.42 -13.78 1.91
CA GLU A 45 -14.52 -13.92 3.38
C GLU A 45 -13.51 -14.91 3.93
N SER A 46 -13.35 -16.08 3.30
CA SER A 46 -12.37 -17.08 3.75
C SER A 46 -10.91 -16.62 3.60
N VAL A 47 -10.60 -15.87 2.53
CA VAL A 47 -9.26 -15.26 2.36
C VAL A 47 -9.01 -14.16 3.40
N TYR A 48 -10.00 -13.32 3.72
CA TYR A 48 -9.86 -12.32 4.77
C TYR A 48 -9.69 -12.95 6.15
N ALA A 49 -10.43 -14.01 6.44
CA ALA A 49 -10.30 -14.77 7.68
C ALA A 49 -8.91 -15.41 7.80
N ASP A 50 -8.43 -16.09 6.75
CA ASP A 50 -7.11 -16.71 6.73
C ASP A 50 -5.98 -15.68 6.87
N MET A 51 -6.12 -14.52 6.21
CA MET A 51 -5.21 -13.39 6.36
C MET A 51 -5.17 -12.92 7.82
N HIS A 52 -6.34 -12.65 8.41
CA HIS A 52 -6.44 -12.20 9.80
C HIS A 52 -5.82 -13.22 10.77
N ASP A 53 -6.12 -14.50 10.58
CA ASP A 53 -5.59 -15.57 11.42
C ASP A 53 -4.07 -15.73 11.29
N SER A 54 -3.54 -15.61 10.08
CA SER A 54 -2.10 -15.64 9.82
C SER A 54 -1.39 -14.46 10.50
N PHE A 55 -1.93 -13.24 10.42
CA PHE A 55 -1.38 -12.07 11.11
C PHE A 55 -1.48 -12.19 12.63
N ARG A 56 -2.59 -12.69 13.15
CA ARG A 56 -2.76 -12.96 14.58
C ARG A 56 -1.73 -13.98 15.08
N ALA A 57 -1.56 -15.09 14.36
CA ALA A 57 -0.55 -16.08 14.68
C ALA A 57 0.88 -15.49 14.65
N GLY A 58 1.18 -14.67 13.64
CA GLY A 58 2.45 -13.93 13.56
C GLY A 58 2.67 -12.97 14.73
N ALA A 59 1.65 -12.23 15.14
CA ALA A 59 1.71 -11.34 16.30
C ALA A 59 1.91 -12.11 17.61
N GLU A 60 1.24 -13.25 17.78
CA GLU A 60 1.45 -14.14 18.91
C GLU A 60 2.88 -14.71 18.93
N ALA A 61 3.42 -15.12 17.79
CA ALA A 61 4.80 -15.57 17.66
C ALA A 61 5.79 -14.45 18.02
N LEU A 62 5.58 -13.23 17.53
CA LEU A 62 6.41 -12.08 17.87
C LEU A 62 6.35 -11.72 19.36
N ASN A 63 5.18 -11.82 19.99
CA ASN A 63 5.03 -11.59 21.43
C ASN A 63 5.80 -12.61 22.29
N ARG A 64 6.08 -13.81 21.76
CA ARG A 64 6.90 -14.82 22.43
C ARG A 64 8.40 -14.53 22.32
N ASP A 65 8.81 -13.74 21.32
CA ASP A 65 10.19 -13.23 21.17
C ASP A 65 10.21 -11.70 21.00
N PRO A 66 10.06 -10.93 22.11
CA PRO A 66 10.16 -9.47 22.07
C PRO A 66 11.55 -8.98 21.61
N SER A 67 12.58 -9.81 21.73
CA SER A 67 13.94 -9.44 21.32
C SER A 67 14.04 -9.30 19.81
N LEU A 68 13.31 -10.12 19.04
CA LEU A 68 13.24 -10.04 17.59
C LEU A 68 12.68 -8.69 17.13
N LEU A 69 11.67 -8.15 17.83
CA LEU A 69 11.14 -6.81 17.53
C LEU A 69 12.22 -5.75 17.73
N TRP A 70 12.94 -5.78 18.86
CA TRP A 70 14.02 -4.82 19.12
C TRP A 70 15.16 -4.93 18.12
N GLN A 71 15.57 -6.15 17.76
CA GLN A 71 16.59 -6.37 16.73
C GLN A 71 16.13 -5.85 15.37
N THR A 72 14.85 -6.01 15.03
CA THR A 72 14.28 -5.50 13.78
C THR A 72 14.23 -3.97 13.78
N GLN A 73 13.85 -3.34 14.90
CA GLN A 73 13.90 -1.88 15.07
C GLN A 73 15.33 -1.34 14.97
N ALA A 74 16.29 -1.98 15.64
CA ALA A 74 17.70 -1.57 15.56
C ALA A 74 18.24 -1.67 14.12
N ARG A 75 17.88 -2.73 13.39
CA ARG A 75 18.24 -2.90 11.98
C ARG A 75 17.61 -1.84 11.07
N LEU A 76 16.36 -1.44 11.34
CA LEU A 76 15.71 -0.33 10.63
C LEU A 76 16.40 1.01 10.89
N MET A 77 16.79 1.27 12.14
CA MET A 77 17.52 2.50 12.50
C MET A 77 18.88 2.55 11.80
N GLU A 78 19.60 1.43 11.77
CA GLU A 78 20.87 1.32 11.05
C GLU A 78 20.70 1.61 9.55
N ASP A 79 19.71 0.99 8.90
CA ASP A 79 19.39 1.25 7.50
C ASP A 79 19.10 2.73 7.24
N GLN A 80 18.30 3.35 8.11
CA GLN A 80 17.94 4.77 7.99
C GLN A 80 19.17 5.68 8.15
N TYR A 81 20.08 5.32 9.06
CA TYR A 81 21.33 6.03 9.26
C TYR A 81 22.25 5.91 8.04
N GLN A 82 22.36 4.72 7.46
CA GLN A 82 23.13 4.48 6.23
C GLN A 82 22.55 5.24 5.04
N LEU A 83 21.21 5.28 4.89
CA LEU A 83 20.56 6.08 3.86
C LEU A 83 20.84 7.58 4.01
N TRP A 84 20.79 8.09 5.24
CA TRP A 84 21.10 9.50 5.51
C TRP A 84 22.56 9.82 5.18
N GLN A 85 23.50 8.98 5.60
CA GLN A 85 24.92 9.12 5.23
C GLN A 85 25.12 9.11 3.71
N ASN A 86 24.48 8.18 3.02
CA ASN A 86 24.54 8.08 1.56
C ASN A 86 23.94 9.32 0.89
N GLY A 87 22.84 9.86 1.41
CA GLY A 87 22.26 11.12 0.95
C GLY A 87 23.22 12.31 1.11
N LEU A 88 23.91 12.42 2.25
CA LEU A 88 24.91 13.47 2.45
C LEU A 88 26.09 13.37 1.48
N LYS A 89 26.60 12.16 1.23
CA LYS A 89 27.66 11.91 0.24
C LYS A 89 27.17 12.20 -1.19
N ALA A 90 25.94 11.85 -1.53
CA ALA A 90 25.37 12.19 -2.84
C ALA A 90 25.26 13.71 -3.02
N LEU A 91 24.86 14.45 -1.98
CA LEU A 91 24.80 15.91 -2.00
C LEU A 91 26.19 16.58 -2.08
N SER A 92 27.26 15.94 -1.60
CA SER A 92 28.64 16.42 -1.80
C SER A 92 29.19 16.13 -3.22
N GLY A 93 28.39 15.48 -4.08
CA GLY A 93 28.77 15.12 -5.44
C GLY A 93 29.55 13.80 -5.53
N GLU A 94 29.63 13.03 -4.45
CA GLU A 94 30.24 11.71 -4.46
C GLU A 94 29.30 10.68 -5.10
N SER A 95 29.86 9.77 -5.88
CA SER A 95 29.12 8.60 -6.37
C SER A 95 28.97 7.60 -5.22
N VAL A 96 27.73 7.30 -4.85
CA VAL A 96 27.41 6.39 -3.74
C VAL A 96 26.77 5.13 -4.29
N ALA A 97 27.33 3.97 -3.94
CA ALA A 97 26.73 2.69 -4.30
C ALA A 97 25.40 2.49 -3.54
N PRO A 98 24.36 1.95 -4.20
CA PRO A 98 23.09 1.63 -3.55
C PRO A 98 23.28 0.57 -2.45
N LEU A 99 22.58 0.74 -1.32
CA LEU A 99 22.59 -0.23 -0.21
C LEU A 99 21.84 -1.51 -0.56
N VAL A 100 20.84 -1.39 -1.42
CA VAL A 100 20.04 -2.49 -1.95
C VAL A 100 19.71 -2.25 -3.41
N THR A 101 19.74 -3.29 -4.22
CA THR A 101 19.28 -3.24 -5.61
C THR A 101 17.97 -4.01 -5.74
N PRO A 102 17.11 -3.64 -6.71
CA PRO A 102 15.94 -4.46 -7.05
C PRO A 102 16.33 -5.91 -7.31
N GLY A 103 15.41 -6.84 -7.00
CA GLY A 103 15.59 -8.24 -7.32
C GLY A 103 15.72 -8.47 -8.82
N LYS A 104 16.41 -9.55 -9.23
CA LYS A 104 16.51 -9.91 -10.65
C LYS A 104 15.09 -10.07 -11.23
N GLY A 105 14.78 -9.30 -12.28
CA GLY A 105 13.47 -9.34 -12.94
C GLY A 105 12.38 -8.47 -12.31
N ASP A 106 12.68 -7.68 -11.28
CA ASP A 106 11.71 -6.74 -10.71
C ASP A 106 11.39 -5.63 -11.72
N ARG A 107 10.21 -5.72 -12.35
CA ARG A 107 9.80 -4.82 -13.43
C ARG A 107 9.41 -3.43 -12.93
N ARG A 108 9.21 -3.26 -11.63
CA ARG A 108 8.76 -2.01 -11.01
C ARG A 108 9.81 -0.91 -11.17
N PHE A 109 11.08 -1.26 -11.01
CA PHE A 109 12.21 -0.32 -11.00
C PHE A 109 13.01 -0.34 -12.32
N GLN A 110 12.34 -0.56 -13.46
CA GLN A 110 13.00 -0.61 -14.79
C GLN A 110 13.27 0.76 -15.41
N ASP A 111 12.54 1.79 -14.97
CA ASP A 111 12.75 3.14 -15.49
C ASP A 111 14.13 3.67 -15.12
N GLU A 112 14.78 4.40 -16.03
CA GLU A 112 16.13 4.95 -15.82
C GLU A 112 16.16 5.91 -14.63
N ALA A 113 15.07 6.66 -14.39
CA ALA A 113 14.98 7.60 -13.29
C ALA A 113 15.24 6.95 -11.92
N TRP A 114 14.87 5.68 -11.72
CA TRP A 114 15.15 4.94 -10.48
C TRP A 114 16.64 4.75 -10.19
N HIS A 115 17.48 4.88 -11.22
CA HIS A 115 18.93 4.65 -11.14
C HIS A 115 19.75 5.93 -11.37
N SER A 116 19.20 6.93 -12.06
CA SER A 116 19.91 8.16 -12.41
C SER A 116 19.53 9.37 -11.55
N ASP A 117 18.32 9.41 -11.00
CA ASP A 117 17.82 10.54 -10.20
C ASP A 117 17.96 10.23 -8.70
N PRO A 118 18.69 11.06 -7.92
CA PRO A 118 18.87 10.86 -6.48
C PRO A 118 17.57 10.79 -5.68
N PHE A 119 16.51 11.49 -6.09
CA PHE A 119 15.21 11.49 -5.44
C PHE A 119 14.51 10.14 -5.60
N TYR A 120 14.36 9.67 -6.84
CA TYR A 120 13.75 8.36 -7.13
C TYR A 120 14.58 7.21 -6.56
N MET A 121 15.91 7.28 -6.67
CA MET A 121 16.81 6.31 -6.06
C MET A 121 16.59 6.22 -4.54
N SER A 122 16.48 7.35 -3.84
CA SER A 122 16.26 7.38 -2.39
C SER A 122 14.94 6.71 -1.99
N ILE A 123 13.85 7.01 -2.70
CA ILE A 123 12.54 6.40 -2.48
C ILE A 123 12.59 4.88 -2.71
N MET A 124 13.24 4.44 -3.80
CA MET A 124 13.44 3.02 -4.08
C MET A 124 14.27 2.33 -2.99
N GLN A 125 15.38 2.92 -2.55
CA GLN A 125 16.22 2.34 -1.51
C GLN A 125 15.44 2.15 -0.19
N GLN A 126 14.68 3.17 0.23
CA GLN A 126 13.83 3.10 1.42
C GLN A 126 12.81 1.96 1.32
N TYR A 127 12.11 1.89 0.18
CA TYR A 127 11.14 0.84 -0.07
C TYR A 127 11.76 -0.57 -0.04
N LEU A 128 12.87 -0.78 -0.75
CA LEU A 128 13.51 -2.08 -0.86
C LEU A 128 14.09 -2.56 0.48
N LEU A 129 14.66 -1.64 1.27
CA LEU A 129 15.12 -1.94 2.63
C LEU A 129 13.94 -2.34 3.51
N PHE A 130 12.87 -1.54 3.52
CA PHE A 130 11.65 -1.87 4.27
C PHE A 130 11.08 -3.24 3.89
N ALA A 131 10.95 -3.52 2.58
CA ALA A 131 10.46 -4.80 2.08
C ALA A 131 11.32 -5.97 2.56
N ARG A 132 12.64 -5.84 2.48
CA ARG A 132 13.59 -6.86 2.99
C ARG A 132 13.47 -7.05 4.50
N ARG A 133 13.22 -5.99 5.27
CA ARG A 133 13.04 -6.08 6.73
C ARG A 133 11.76 -6.82 7.11
N VAL A 134 10.66 -6.58 6.39
CA VAL A 134 9.41 -7.33 6.59
C VAL A 134 9.62 -8.82 6.27
N GLU A 135 10.23 -9.14 5.13
CA GLU A 135 10.54 -10.53 4.75
C GLU A 135 11.42 -11.21 5.81
N SER A 136 12.51 -10.55 6.22
CA SER A 136 13.42 -11.08 7.26
C SER A 136 12.73 -11.29 8.60
N LEU A 137 11.82 -10.38 8.99
CA LEU A 137 11.05 -10.50 10.23
C LEU A 137 10.15 -11.73 10.18
N VAL A 138 9.39 -11.90 9.10
CA VAL A 138 8.49 -13.06 8.94
C VAL A 138 9.28 -14.37 8.92
N ASP A 139 10.41 -14.41 8.23
CA ASP A 139 11.28 -15.59 8.18
C ASP A 139 11.86 -15.94 9.56
N SER A 140 12.13 -14.93 10.40
CA SER A 140 12.67 -15.11 11.75
C SER A 140 11.63 -15.51 12.79
N LEU A 141 10.34 -15.51 12.46
CA LEU A 141 9.31 -15.93 13.42
C LEU A 141 9.37 -17.44 13.66
N GLU A 142 9.46 -17.84 14.92
CA GLU A 142 9.42 -19.23 15.36
C GLU A 142 8.05 -19.63 15.93
N GLY A 143 7.78 -20.93 16.01
CA GLY A 143 6.55 -21.45 16.61
C GLY A 143 5.27 -21.30 15.78
N LEU A 144 5.38 -20.90 14.51
CA LEU A 144 4.29 -20.93 13.54
C LEU A 144 4.14 -22.31 12.91
N SER A 145 2.90 -22.73 12.63
CA SER A 145 2.65 -23.86 11.73
C SER A 145 3.11 -23.52 10.31
N ASP A 146 3.39 -24.55 9.51
CA ASP A 146 3.84 -24.35 8.14
C ASP A 146 2.81 -23.58 7.28
N ASP A 147 1.52 -23.81 7.50
CA ASP A 147 0.44 -23.08 6.84
C ASP A 147 0.46 -21.60 7.22
N HIS A 148 0.45 -21.26 8.52
CA HIS A 148 0.50 -19.88 8.96
C HIS A 148 1.77 -19.16 8.51
N ARG A 149 2.93 -19.86 8.50
CA ARG A 149 4.18 -19.27 7.99
C ARG A 149 4.07 -18.91 6.51
N ARG A 150 3.58 -19.83 5.68
CA ARG A 150 3.40 -19.60 4.24
C ARG A 150 2.41 -18.47 3.97
N ASN A 151 1.25 -18.51 4.63
CA ASN A 151 0.18 -17.54 4.43
C ASN A 151 0.60 -16.16 4.93
N LEU A 152 1.23 -16.08 6.11
CA LEU A 152 1.78 -14.82 6.63
C LEU A 152 2.83 -14.23 5.67
N ALA A 153 3.77 -15.04 5.17
CA ALA A 153 4.78 -14.58 4.21
C ALA A 153 4.15 -14.08 2.91
N PHE A 154 3.11 -14.78 2.42
CA PHE A 154 2.36 -14.36 1.24
C PHE A 154 1.65 -13.01 1.49
N TYR A 155 0.83 -12.91 2.52
CA TYR A 155 0.05 -11.70 2.81
C TYR A 155 0.94 -10.50 3.15
N ALA A 156 2.00 -10.68 3.93
CA ALA A 156 2.96 -9.63 4.23
C ALA A 156 3.62 -9.11 2.94
N ARG A 157 4.03 -10.00 2.03
CA ARG A 157 4.58 -9.62 0.73
C ARG A 157 3.56 -8.86 -0.12
N GLN A 158 2.29 -9.26 -0.11
CA GLN A 158 1.23 -8.55 -0.83
C GLN A 158 0.99 -7.14 -0.27
N LEU A 159 0.94 -6.97 1.06
CA LEU A 159 0.82 -5.65 1.69
C LEU A 159 2.02 -4.75 1.35
N VAL A 160 3.24 -5.29 1.45
CA VAL A 160 4.47 -4.57 1.08
C VAL A 160 4.48 -4.20 -0.40
N ASN A 161 4.02 -5.08 -1.28
CA ASN A 161 3.92 -4.80 -2.72
C ASN A 161 2.87 -3.72 -3.01
N ALA A 162 1.76 -3.68 -2.28
CA ALA A 162 0.75 -2.64 -2.41
C ALA A 162 1.28 -1.26 -2.03
N MET A 163 2.22 -1.19 -1.08
CA MET A 163 2.93 0.04 -0.68
C MET A 163 4.07 0.45 -1.62
N SER A 164 4.31 -0.28 -2.72
CA SER A 164 5.38 0.06 -3.68
C SER A 164 5.21 1.49 -4.21
N PRO A 165 6.27 2.31 -4.26
CA PRO A 165 6.17 3.69 -4.75
C PRO A 165 5.69 3.76 -6.20
N THR A 166 5.95 2.72 -7.00
CA THR A 166 5.46 2.61 -8.39
C THR A 166 3.93 2.54 -8.52
N ASN A 167 3.21 2.29 -7.43
CA ASN A 167 1.75 2.22 -7.43
C ASN A 167 1.09 3.60 -7.31
N PHE A 168 1.86 4.66 -7.03
CA PHE A 168 1.33 6.00 -6.84
C PHE A 168 1.82 6.92 -7.96
N VAL A 169 0.89 7.61 -8.63
CA VAL A 169 1.19 8.52 -9.75
C VAL A 169 2.18 9.61 -9.34
N THR A 170 2.11 10.09 -8.10
CA THR A 170 2.98 11.16 -7.58
C THR A 170 4.44 10.73 -7.35
N THR A 171 4.73 9.43 -7.30
CA THR A 171 6.07 8.88 -7.06
C THR A 171 6.50 7.89 -8.15
N ASN A 172 5.72 7.76 -9.22
CA ASN A 172 6.06 6.99 -10.40
C ASN A 172 6.64 7.92 -11.48
N PRO A 173 7.87 7.69 -11.97
CA PRO A 173 8.47 8.52 -13.01
C PRO A 173 7.82 8.37 -14.40
N LYS A 174 6.83 7.48 -14.58
CA LYS A 174 6.10 7.22 -15.83
C LYS A 174 4.73 7.87 -15.89
#